data_AF-A0A8J8T3B6-F1
#
_entry.id   AF-A0A8J8T3B6-F1
#
_cell.length_a   1.000
_cell.length_b   1.000
_cell.length_c   1.000
_cell.angle_alpha   90.00
_cell.angle_beta   90.00
_cell.angle_gamma   90.00
#
_symmetry.space_group_name_H-M   'P 1'
#
loop_
_entity.id
_entity.type
_entity.pdbx_description
1 polymer ?
#
loop_
_entity_poly.entity_id
_entity_poly.type
_entity_poly.pdbx_seq_one_letter_code
_entity_poly.pdbx_strand_id
1 'polypeptide(L)'
;MGSLYDLFGSPTLIHLKFSKLQFYSIKRLSHLIYNLEDYNPEGGGSNDFTYQGLTWNDSLPSDPELLSSVFCHLLDIAYYGSQLIRKDVKYTINHLINANQMSSVHYLAEDQIAIVNTQPIGYAPYYEYVFQRRAYQLPQDSNNLFSAICMVYSLIKAKGRGMYGNTNFNEAFEGIFRGVSMMGMQQQQINRQYL
;
A
#
# COMPACT_ATOMS: atom_id res chain seq x y z
N MET A 1 -10.98 -5.46 21.29
CA MET A 1 -10.31 -4.18 20.96
C MET A 1 -8.82 -4.44 20.99
N GLY A 2 -8.23 -4.82 19.86
CA GLY A 2 -6.78 -4.96 19.74
C GLY A 2 -6.21 -3.57 19.53
N SER A 3 -5.33 -3.15 20.42
CA SER A 3 -4.68 -1.84 20.32
C SER A 3 -3.67 -1.85 19.17
N LEU A 4 -3.29 -0.69 18.63
CA LEU A 4 -2.12 -0.54 17.74
C LEU A 4 -0.86 -1.22 18.32
N TYR A 5 -0.81 -1.34 19.65
CA TYR A 5 0.19 -2.08 20.41
C TYR A 5 0.23 -3.59 20.11
N ASP A 6 -0.88 -4.22 19.69
CA ASP A 6 -0.91 -5.64 19.32
C ASP A 6 -0.40 -5.84 17.88
N LEU A 7 -0.65 -4.86 16.99
CA LEU A 7 -0.12 -4.84 15.62
C LEU A 7 1.40 -4.59 15.62
N PHE A 8 1.89 -3.73 16.51
CA PHE A 8 3.32 -3.45 16.68
C PHE A 8 4.02 -4.30 17.76
N GLY A 9 3.27 -5.05 18.57
CA GLY A 9 3.77 -5.97 19.58
C GLY A 9 4.19 -7.33 19.02
N SER A 10 3.59 -7.75 17.90
CA SER A 10 3.97 -8.94 17.14
C SER A 10 5.39 -8.85 16.53
N PRO A 11 5.84 -7.71 15.96
CA PRO A 11 7.22 -7.52 15.51
C PRO A 11 8.26 -7.56 16.64
N THR A 12 7.92 -7.18 17.87
CA THR A 12 8.87 -7.20 19.00
C THR A 12 9.22 -8.61 19.49
N LEU A 13 8.40 -9.62 19.18
CA LEU A 13 8.63 -11.02 19.56
C LEU A 13 9.49 -11.82 18.56
N ILE A 14 9.81 -11.23 17.40
CA ILE A 14 10.75 -11.79 16.44
C ILE A 14 12.04 -10.97 16.54
N HIS A 15 13.04 -11.52 17.22
CA HIS A 15 14.37 -10.95 17.36
C HIS A 15 14.98 -10.52 16.02
N LEU A 16 14.90 -9.23 15.67
CA LEU A 16 15.76 -8.58 14.68
C LEU A 16 16.01 -7.14 15.16
N LYS A 17 17.28 -6.79 15.38
CA LYS A 17 17.66 -5.37 15.42
C LYS A 17 17.26 -4.78 14.07
N PHE A 18 16.17 -4.01 14.02
CA PHE A 18 15.83 -3.27 12.81
C PHE A 18 17.03 -2.40 12.43
N SER A 19 17.35 -2.36 11.14
CA SER A 19 18.35 -1.42 10.64
C SER A 19 17.88 0.01 10.91
N LYS A 20 18.82 0.97 10.93
CA LYS A 20 18.47 2.40 11.06
C LYS A 20 17.43 2.83 10.03
N LEU A 21 17.52 2.28 8.81
CA LEU A 21 16.58 2.53 7.71
C LEU A 21 15.19 1.98 8.02
N GLN A 22 15.08 0.74 8.50
CA GLN A 22 13.79 0.15 8.85
C GLN A 22 13.10 0.92 9.98
N PHE A 23 13.85 1.33 11.01
CA PHE A 23 13.29 2.19 12.06
C PHE A 23 12.85 3.55 11.54
N TYR A 24 13.61 4.15 10.62
CA TYR A 24 13.26 5.41 9.99
C TYR A 24 11.94 5.32 9.22
N SER A 25 11.75 4.26 8.42
CA SER A 25 10.48 4.00 7.70
C SER A 25 9.28 3.81 8.63
N ILE A 26 9.46 3.09 9.74
CA ILE A 26 8.40 2.93 10.76
C ILE A 26 8.04 4.28 11.38
N LYS A 27 9.04 5.09 11.69
CA LYS A 27 8.83 6.43 12.26
C LYS A 27 8.11 7.37 11.29
N ARG A 28 8.39 7.26 9.99
CA ARG A 28 7.66 8.00 8.97
C ARG A 28 6.21 7.59 8.83
N LEU A 29 5.94 6.29 8.74
CA LEU A 29 4.55 5.79 8.74
C LEU A 29 3.80 6.29 9.97
N SER A 30 4.44 6.23 11.15
CA SER A 30 3.88 6.78 12.38
C SER A 30 3.65 8.29 12.32
N HIS A 31 4.52 9.07 11.65
CA HIS A 31 4.35 10.51 11.48
C HIS A 31 3.15 10.83 10.58
N LEU A 32 3.05 10.15 9.44
CA LEU A 32 1.96 10.33 8.47
C LEU A 32 0.57 10.05 9.07
N ILE A 33 0.47 9.12 10.03
CA ILE A 33 -0.79 8.85 10.74
C ILE A 33 -1.32 10.10 11.47
N TYR A 34 -0.44 10.95 11.98
CA TYR A 34 -0.82 12.17 12.73
C TYR A 34 -0.77 13.44 11.88
N ASN A 35 0.03 13.45 10.80
CA ASN A 35 0.20 14.59 9.90
C ASN A 35 -0.02 14.15 8.45
N LEU A 36 -1.28 13.89 8.09
CA LEU A 36 -1.64 13.41 6.76
C LEU A 36 -1.29 14.40 5.64
N GLU A 37 -1.29 15.70 5.93
CA GLU A 37 -0.97 16.77 4.98
C GLU A 37 0.49 16.76 4.53
N ASP A 38 1.38 16.12 5.31
CA ASP A 38 2.80 15.97 5.00
C ASP A 38 3.09 14.75 4.10
N TYR A 39 2.05 14.06 3.62
CA TYR A 39 2.18 13.01 2.61
C TYR A 39 2.66 13.59 1.27
N ASN A 40 3.74 13.03 0.74
CA ASN A 40 4.30 13.45 -0.54
C ASN A 40 4.11 12.39 -1.65
N PRO A 41 3.19 12.59 -2.61
CA PRO A 41 2.94 11.65 -3.69
C PRO A 41 4.02 11.66 -4.78
N GLU A 42 4.79 12.74 -4.91
CA GLU A 42 5.78 12.93 -5.98
C GLU A 42 7.11 12.23 -5.68
N GLY A 43 7.18 11.49 -4.59
CA GLY A 43 8.45 10.97 -4.09
C GLY A 43 9.34 12.07 -3.54
N GLY A 44 10.51 11.66 -3.06
CA GLY A 44 11.30 12.52 -2.18
C GLY A 44 10.63 12.68 -0.81
N GLY A 45 11.40 13.22 0.11
CA GLY A 45 11.02 13.26 1.51
C GLY A 45 10.03 14.32 1.91
N SER A 46 9.72 14.29 3.20
CA SER A 46 9.09 15.41 3.88
C SER A 46 10.10 16.50 4.19
N ASN A 47 9.62 17.74 4.11
CA ASN A 47 10.36 18.92 4.57
C ASN A 47 10.28 19.08 6.10
N ASP A 48 9.26 18.50 6.73
CA ASP A 48 8.92 18.72 8.15
C ASP A 48 9.35 17.55 9.06
N PHE A 49 9.49 16.34 8.51
CA PHE A 49 9.89 15.16 9.27
C PHE A 49 11.41 14.98 9.29
N THR A 50 11.97 15.05 10.50
CA THR A 50 13.35 14.63 10.79
C THR A 50 13.36 13.58 11.90
N TYR A 51 14.23 12.58 11.77
CA TYR A 51 14.45 11.60 12.84
C TYR A 51 15.94 11.36 13.05
N GLN A 52 16.40 11.60 14.29
CA GLN A 52 17.82 11.52 14.66
C GLN A 52 18.74 12.35 13.75
N GLY A 53 18.28 13.54 13.32
CA GLY A 53 19.03 14.42 12.42
C GLY A 53 19.07 13.96 10.96
N LEU A 54 18.34 12.88 10.60
CA LEU A 54 18.17 12.45 9.22
C LEU A 54 16.89 13.05 8.64
N THR A 55 17.04 13.72 7.50
CA THR A 55 15.95 14.15 6.63
C THR A 55 15.61 13.04 5.64
N TRP A 56 14.37 13.03 5.18
CA TRP A 56 13.92 12.06 4.19
C TRP A 56 14.50 12.45 2.82
N ASN A 57 15.11 11.50 2.11
CA ASN A 57 15.82 11.74 0.86
C ASN A 57 15.64 10.59 -0.13
N ASP A 58 16.19 10.73 -1.33
CA ASP A 58 16.00 9.80 -2.46
C ASP A 58 16.66 8.42 -2.26
N SER A 59 17.42 8.22 -1.19
CA SER A 59 17.95 6.89 -0.82
C SER A 59 16.96 6.07 0.02
N LEU A 60 15.82 6.66 0.38
CA LEU A 60 14.74 6.04 1.13
C LEU A 60 13.52 5.84 0.23
N PRO A 61 12.65 4.85 0.52
CA PRO A 61 11.40 4.71 -0.20
C PRO A 61 10.60 6.01 -0.08
N SER A 62 9.81 6.35 -1.09
CA SER A 62 8.83 7.43 -1.02
C SER A 62 7.62 7.05 -0.15
N ASP A 63 6.77 8.02 0.22
CA ASP A 63 5.55 7.73 0.99
C ASP A 63 4.60 6.75 0.28
N PRO A 64 4.36 6.84 -1.06
CA PRO A 64 3.56 5.84 -1.75
C PRO A 64 4.25 4.46 -1.76
N GLU A 65 5.58 4.38 -1.83
CA GLU A 65 6.31 3.11 -1.71
C GLU A 65 6.14 2.47 -0.32
N LEU A 66 6.12 3.26 0.74
CA LEU A 66 5.80 2.76 2.07
C LEU A 66 4.37 2.22 2.15
N LEU A 67 3.39 2.98 1.68
CA LEU A 67 1.98 2.60 1.74
C LEU A 67 1.68 1.38 0.88
N SER A 68 2.18 1.34 -0.36
CA SER A 68 2.03 0.19 -1.26
C SER A 68 2.66 -1.08 -0.68
N SER A 69 3.83 -0.98 -0.04
CA SER A 69 4.47 -2.11 0.65
C SER A 69 3.60 -2.67 1.77
N VAL A 70 3.07 -1.81 2.65
CA VAL A 70 2.17 -2.25 3.73
C VAL A 70 0.89 -2.87 3.15
N PHE A 71 0.27 -2.21 2.17
CA PHE A 71 -0.96 -2.68 1.54
C PHE A 71 -0.77 -4.05 0.88
N CYS A 72 0.28 -4.23 0.08
CA CYS A 72 0.55 -5.50 -0.59
C CYS A 72 0.94 -6.60 0.38
N HIS A 73 1.63 -6.28 1.47
CA HIS A 73 1.92 -7.27 2.51
C HIS A 73 0.63 -7.79 3.17
N LEU A 74 -0.38 -6.94 3.37
CA LEU A 74 -1.69 -7.37 3.84
C LEU A 74 -2.39 -8.29 2.83
N LEU A 75 -2.23 -8.03 1.52
CA LEU A 75 -2.73 -8.91 0.47
C LEU A 75 -1.99 -10.25 0.44
N ASP A 76 -0.66 -10.25 0.61
CA ASP A 76 0.14 -11.48 0.71
C ASP A 76 -0.38 -12.35 1.88
N ILE A 77 -0.60 -11.76 3.05
CA ILE A 77 -1.16 -12.46 4.21
C ILE A 77 -2.56 -13.00 3.91
N ALA A 78 -3.43 -12.19 3.30
CA ALA A 78 -4.79 -12.60 2.97
C ALA A 78 -4.82 -13.79 1.99
N TYR A 79 -3.97 -13.73 0.95
CA TYR A 79 -3.93 -14.69 -0.14
C TYR A 79 -3.24 -16.00 0.26
N TYR A 80 -2.05 -15.91 0.89
CA TYR A 80 -1.26 -17.09 1.25
C TYR A 80 -1.62 -17.66 2.63
N GLY A 81 -2.28 -16.89 3.49
CA GLY A 81 -2.61 -17.31 4.86
C GLY A 81 -1.37 -17.75 5.67
N SER A 82 -1.51 -18.79 6.48
CA SER A 82 -0.41 -19.36 7.27
C SER A 82 0.67 -20.08 6.43
N GLN A 83 0.49 -20.20 5.11
CA GLN A 83 1.52 -20.81 4.24
C GLN A 83 2.74 -19.93 4.03
N LEU A 84 2.67 -18.62 4.33
CA LEU A 84 3.85 -17.74 4.44
C LEU A 84 4.89 -18.25 5.46
N ILE A 85 4.48 -19.14 6.39
CA ILE A 85 5.33 -19.68 7.47
C ILE A 85 5.96 -21.03 7.08
N ARG A 86 5.51 -21.68 5.99
CA ARG A 86 6.08 -22.96 5.54
C ARG A 86 7.19 -22.71 4.51
N LYS A 87 8.45 -22.96 4.94
CA LYS A 87 9.72 -22.78 4.19
C LYS A 87 9.80 -23.56 2.86
N ASP A 88 8.77 -24.30 2.50
CA ASP A 88 8.72 -25.33 1.48
C ASP A 88 7.93 -24.92 0.21
N VAL A 89 7.26 -23.76 0.20
CA VAL A 89 6.60 -23.22 -1.01
C VAL A 89 7.59 -22.39 -1.83
N LYS A 90 8.10 -22.99 -2.90
CA LYS A 90 9.28 -22.51 -3.63
C LYS A 90 9.12 -21.20 -4.43
N TYR A 91 7.94 -20.65 -4.68
CA TYR A 91 7.79 -19.43 -5.50
C TYR A 91 6.47 -18.68 -5.20
N THR A 92 6.31 -18.08 -4.02
CA THR A 92 5.24 -17.09 -3.81
C THR A 92 5.73 -15.74 -4.32
N ILE A 93 5.18 -15.27 -5.44
CA ILE A 93 5.48 -13.93 -5.95
C ILE A 93 4.62 -12.95 -5.16
N ASN A 94 5.24 -11.96 -4.53
CA ASN A 94 4.51 -11.01 -3.71
C ASN A 94 3.53 -10.15 -4.53
N HIS A 95 2.52 -9.60 -3.87
CA HIS A 95 1.54 -8.70 -4.48
C HIS A 95 2.13 -7.32 -4.85
N LEU A 96 3.32 -6.99 -4.34
CA LEU A 96 4.11 -5.84 -4.80
C LEU A 96 5.25 -6.33 -5.69
N ILE A 97 5.23 -5.90 -6.94
CA ILE A 97 6.28 -6.18 -7.92
C ILE A 97 7.03 -4.88 -8.19
N ASN A 98 8.35 -4.90 -8.07
CA ASN A 98 9.16 -3.72 -8.35
C ASN A 98 9.60 -3.68 -9.83
N ALA A 99 10.11 -2.52 -10.28
CA ALA A 99 10.52 -2.30 -11.66
C ALA A 99 11.55 -3.33 -12.17
N ASN A 100 12.46 -3.78 -11.29
CA ASN A 100 13.45 -4.81 -11.61
C ASN A 100 12.87 -6.25 -11.67
N GLN A 101 11.59 -6.43 -11.31
CA GLN A 101 10.89 -7.70 -11.21
C GLN A 101 9.66 -7.76 -12.14
N MET A 102 9.52 -6.84 -13.10
CA MET A 102 8.34 -6.81 -13.99
C MET A 102 8.09 -8.14 -14.74
N SER A 103 9.14 -8.90 -15.05
CA SER A 103 8.98 -10.23 -15.66
C SER A 103 8.24 -11.23 -14.77
N SER A 104 8.23 -11.03 -13.45
CA SER A 104 7.49 -11.83 -12.47
C SER A 104 5.97 -11.83 -12.69
N VAL A 105 5.43 -10.81 -13.38
CA VAL A 105 3.99 -10.72 -13.71
C VAL A 105 3.48 -11.96 -14.44
N HIS A 106 4.30 -12.54 -15.33
CA HIS A 106 3.90 -13.72 -16.11
C HIS A 106 3.82 -15.01 -15.29
N TYR A 107 4.39 -15.02 -14.09
CA TYR A 107 4.51 -16.19 -13.23
C TYR A 107 3.51 -16.17 -12.05
N LEU A 108 2.69 -15.12 -11.92
CA LEU A 108 1.62 -15.02 -10.92
C LEU A 108 0.58 -16.14 -11.12
N ALA A 109 -0.13 -16.51 -10.06
CA ALA A 109 -1.34 -17.33 -10.21
C ALA A 109 -2.42 -16.55 -11.00
N GLU A 110 -3.33 -17.24 -11.69
CA GLU A 110 -4.32 -16.58 -12.56
C GLU A 110 -5.31 -15.70 -11.80
N ASP A 111 -5.62 -16.10 -10.57
CA ASP A 111 -6.50 -15.42 -9.62
C ASP A 111 -5.76 -14.40 -8.74
N GLN A 112 -4.43 -14.40 -8.79
CA GLN A 112 -3.62 -13.46 -8.02
C GLN A 112 -3.67 -12.07 -8.65
N ILE A 113 -4.04 -11.10 -7.81
CA ILE A 113 -4.00 -9.68 -8.11
C ILE A 113 -2.66 -9.13 -7.59
N ALA A 114 -2.05 -8.18 -8.28
CA ALA A 114 -0.84 -7.51 -7.78
C ALA A 114 -0.83 -6.04 -8.22
N ILE A 115 0.15 -5.29 -7.75
CA ILE A 115 0.52 -3.99 -8.30
C ILE A 115 2.00 -4.00 -8.66
N VAL A 116 2.36 -3.24 -9.68
CA VAL A 116 3.73 -3.10 -10.17
C VAL A 116 4.15 -1.65 -9.97
N ASN A 117 5.17 -1.40 -9.15
CA ASN A 117 5.88 -0.12 -9.20
C ASN A 117 6.80 -0.12 -10.41
N THR A 118 6.52 0.74 -11.38
CA THR A 118 7.28 0.85 -12.63
C THR A 118 8.55 1.69 -12.48
N GLN A 119 8.74 2.35 -11.34
CA GLN A 119 9.84 3.28 -11.10
C GLN A 119 10.88 2.68 -10.12
N PRO A 120 12.15 3.12 -10.20
CA PRO A 120 13.15 2.77 -9.20
C PRO A 120 12.82 3.38 -7.83
N ILE A 121 13.38 2.79 -6.78
CA ILE A 121 13.23 3.29 -5.40
C ILE A 121 13.74 4.73 -5.28
N GLY A 122 12.99 5.56 -4.56
CA GLY A 122 13.35 6.96 -4.27
C GLY A 122 12.86 7.98 -5.31
N TYR A 123 12.28 7.54 -6.42
CA TYR A 123 11.63 8.39 -7.42
C TYR A 123 10.12 8.48 -7.15
N ALA A 124 9.44 9.43 -7.81
CA ALA A 124 7.98 9.47 -7.90
C ALA A 124 7.45 8.12 -8.39
N PRO A 125 6.77 7.30 -7.54
CA PRO A 125 6.41 5.96 -7.93
C PRO A 125 5.14 5.95 -8.79
N TYR A 126 5.18 5.22 -9.90
CA TYR A 126 4.02 4.97 -10.74
C TYR A 126 3.66 3.50 -10.73
N TYR A 127 2.41 3.22 -10.38
CA TYR A 127 1.83 1.92 -10.21
C TYR A 127 0.94 1.55 -11.38
N GLU A 128 1.08 0.29 -11.79
CA GLU A 128 0.13 -0.43 -12.63
C GLU A 128 -0.55 -1.50 -11.77
N TYR A 129 -1.79 -1.86 -12.07
CA TYR A 129 -2.43 -3.02 -11.42
C TYR A 129 -2.31 -4.25 -12.31
N VAL A 130 -2.18 -5.42 -11.70
CA VAL A 130 -2.02 -6.69 -12.39
C VAL A 130 -3.24 -7.55 -12.15
N PHE A 131 -3.78 -8.09 -13.23
CA PHE A 131 -4.89 -9.03 -13.20
C PHE A 131 -4.74 -10.04 -14.34
N GLN A 132 -4.98 -11.32 -14.06
CA GLN A 132 -4.83 -12.40 -15.07
C GLN A 132 -3.47 -12.37 -15.77
N ARG A 133 -2.39 -12.18 -14.99
CA ARG A 133 -0.99 -12.13 -15.48
C ARG A 133 -0.71 -11.02 -16.50
N ARG A 134 -1.50 -9.95 -16.47
CA ARG A 134 -1.32 -8.77 -17.33
C ARG A 134 -1.31 -7.53 -16.46
N ALA A 135 -0.36 -6.63 -16.73
CA ALA A 135 -0.31 -5.32 -16.13
C ALA A 135 -1.16 -4.33 -16.93
N TYR A 136 -1.87 -3.46 -16.22
CA TYR A 136 -2.76 -2.45 -16.78
C TYR A 136 -2.35 -1.09 -16.26
N GLN A 137 -2.16 -0.17 -17.20
CA GLN A 137 -1.75 1.20 -16.92
C GLN A 137 -2.83 2.00 -16.21
N LEU A 138 -2.37 2.90 -15.36
CA LEU A 138 -3.17 3.90 -14.66
C LEU A 138 -2.64 5.29 -14.98
N PRO A 139 -3.45 6.35 -14.82
CA PRO A 139 -2.96 7.72 -14.93
C PRO A 139 -1.73 7.95 -14.04
N GLN A 140 -0.71 8.57 -14.62
CA GLN A 140 0.53 8.93 -13.92
C GLN A 140 0.37 10.30 -13.28
N ASP A 141 -0.40 10.35 -12.19
CA ASP A 141 -0.66 11.56 -11.41
C ASP A 141 -0.43 11.31 -9.90
N SER A 142 -0.63 12.34 -9.08
CA SER A 142 -0.47 12.27 -7.62
C SER A 142 -1.40 11.26 -6.93
N ASN A 143 -2.47 10.82 -7.61
CA ASN A 143 -3.44 9.84 -7.11
C ASN A 143 -3.18 8.44 -7.68
N ASN A 144 -2.06 8.21 -8.36
CA ASN A 144 -1.79 6.96 -9.05
C ASN A 144 -1.84 5.74 -8.09
N LEU A 145 -1.19 5.80 -6.92
CA LEU A 145 -1.26 4.72 -5.93
C LEU A 145 -2.69 4.48 -5.44
N PHE A 146 -3.43 5.55 -5.16
CA PHE A 146 -4.82 5.44 -4.72
C PHE A 146 -5.69 4.76 -5.79
N SER A 147 -5.47 5.12 -7.06
CA SER A 147 -6.13 4.49 -8.20
C SER A 147 -5.81 3.00 -8.30
N ALA A 148 -4.54 2.62 -8.09
CA ALA A 148 -4.12 1.21 -8.08
C ALA A 148 -4.81 0.42 -6.97
N ILE A 149 -4.82 0.96 -5.75
CA ILE A 149 -5.53 0.36 -4.60
C ILE A 149 -7.03 0.20 -4.89
N CYS A 150 -7.68 1.24 -5.44
CA CYS A 150 -9.09 1.19 -5.82
C CYS A 150 -9.37 0.11 -6.88
N MET A 151 -8.48 -0.09 -7.85
CA MET A 151 -8.62 -1.15 -8.84
C MET A 151 -8.47 -2.54 -8.22
N VAL A 152 -7.50 -2.74 -7.33
CA VAL A 152 -7.34 -4.01 -6.59
C VAL A 152 -8.61 -4.34 -5.80
N TYR A 153 -9.11 -3.38 -5.02
CA TYR A 153 -10.37 -3.52 -4.31
C TYR A 153 -11.51 -3.84 -5.28
N SER A 154 -11.68 -3.09 -6.36
CA SER A 154 -12.75 -3.33 -7.33
C SER A 154 -12.72 -4.76 -7.90
N LEU A 155 -11.53 -5.31 -8.16
CA LEU A 155 -11.34 -6.69 -8.60
C LEU A 155 -11.73 -7.71 -7.51
N ILE A 156 -11.30 -7.49 -6.26
CA ILE A 156 -11.68 -8.33 -5.10
C ILE A 156 -13.20 -8.35 -4.94
N LYS A 157 -13.87 -7.20 -5.06
CA LYS A 157 -15.34 -7.11 -4.97
C LYS A 157 -16.02 -7.85 -6.12
N ALA A 158 -15.58 -7.61 -7.35
CA ALA A 158 -16.21 -8.16 -8.54
C ALA A 158 -16.03 -9.69 -8.66
N LYS A 159 -14.87 -10.23 -8.27
CA LYS A 159 -14.54 -11.65 -8.45
C LYS A 159 -14.75 -12.48 -7.19
N GLY A 160 -14.34 -11.95 -6.04
CA GLY A 160 -14.40 -12.65 -4.76
C GLY A 160 -15.62 -12.29 -3.91
N ARG A 161 -16.54 -11.43 -4.40
CA ARG A 161 -17.66 -10.89 -3.61
C ARG A 161 -17.18 -10.25 -2.30
N GLY A 162 -16.00 -9.62 -2.35
CA GLY A 162 -15.34 -9.00 -1.20
C GLY A 162 -14.38 -9.93 -0.44
N MET A 163 -14.28 -11.22 -0.81
CA MET A 163 -13.27 -12.13 -0.27
C MET A 163 -12.02 -12.14 -1.14
N TYR A 164 -10.85 -12.14 -0.52
CA TYR A 164 -9.58 -12.40 -1.19
C TYR A 164 -8.73 -13.33 -0.33
N GLY A 165 -8.41 -14.51 -0.86
CA GLY A 165 -7.95 -15.64 -0.06
C GLY A 165 -8.92 -15.94 1.08
N ASN A 166 -8.42 -15.92 2.32
CA ASN A 166 -9.22 -16.18 3.52
C ASN A 166 -9.74 -14.92 4.23
N THR A 167 -9.53 -13.74 3.64
CA THR A 167 -9.86 -12.46 4.27
C THR A 167 -11.05 -11.79 3.59
N ASN A 168 -11.97 -11.26 4.39
CA ASN A 168 -13.09 -10.46 3.95
C ASN A 168 -12.71 -8.97 3.96
N PHE A 169 -12.76 -8.33 2.81
CA PHE A 169 -12.42 -6.92 2.64
C PHE A 169 -13.65 -5.99 2.63
N ASN A 170 -14.88 -6.49 2.76
CA ASN A 170 -16.12 -5.69 2.70
C ASN A 170 -16.11 -4.47 3.63
N GLU A 171 -15.56 -4.58 4.84
CA GLU A 171 -15.43 -3.44 5.75
C GLU A 171 -14.48 -2.36 5.23
N ALA A 172 -13.35 -2.76 4.63
CA ALA A 172 -12.42 -1.83 4.00
C ALA A 172 -13.05 -1.10 2.81
N PHE A 173 -13.90 -1.78 2.02
CA PHE A 173 -14.69 -1.12 0.97
C PHE A 173 -15.62 -0.06 1.55
N GLU A 174 -16.38 -0.40 2.59
CA GLU A 174 -17.29 0.56 3.21
C GLU A 174 -16.52 1.78 3.75
N GLY A 175 -15.35 1.58 4.36
CA GLY A 175 -14.49 2.68 4.81
C GLY A 175 -14.03 3.61 3.68
N ILE A 176 -13.46 3.05 2.61
CA ILE A 176 -12.93 3.82 1.47
C ILE A 176 -14.06 4.57 0.75
N PHE A 177 -15.15 3.89 0.42
CA PHE A 177 -16.22 4.46 -0.42
C PHE A 177 -17.22 5.31 0.37
N ARG A 178 -17.38 5.13 1.70
CA ARG A 178 -18.13 6.09 2.54
C ARG A 178 -17.36 7.38 2.78
N GLY A 179 -16.03 7.32 2.95
CA GLY A 179 -15.19 8.51 3.11
C GLY A 179 -15.27 9.46 1.91
N VAL A 180 -15.21 8.89 0.69
CA VAL A 180 -15.38 9.65 -0.57
C VAL A 180 -16.76 10.29 -0.67
N SER A 181 -17.81 9.58 -0.22
CA SER A 181 -19.19 10.08 -0.23
C SER A 181 -19.40 11.25 0.75
N MET A 182 -18.77 11.22 1.92
CA MET A 182 -18.88 12.31 2.91
C MET A 182 -18.10 13.55 2.49
N MET A 183 -16.91 13.41 1.89
CA MET A 183 -16.17 14.55 1.32
C MET A 183 -16.92 15.20 0.15
N GLY A 184 -17.55 14.40 -0.73
CA GLY A 184 -18.39 14.93 -1.81
C GLY A 184 -19.62 15.71 -1.30
N MET A 185 -20.23 15.26 -0.20
CA MET A 185 -21.33 15.98 0.45
C MET A 185 -20.88 17.29 1.11
N GLN A 186 -19.70 17.32 1.75
CA GLN A 186 -19.15 18.55 2.32
C GLN A 186 -18.79 19.58 1.23
N GLN A 187 -18.19 19.14 0.11
CA GLN A 187 -17.87 20.03 -1.02
C GLN A 187 -19.14 20.63 -1.65
N GLN A 188 -20.22 19.84 -1.77
CA GLN A 188 -21.50 20.33 -2.27
C GLN A 188 -22.21 21.29 -1.29
N GLN A 189 -22.04 21.10 0.02
CA GLN A 189 -22.57 22.02 1.03
C GLN A 189 -21.81 23.35 1.04
N ILE A 190 -20.48 23.31 0.90
CA ILE A 190 -19.64 24.50 0.77
C ILE A 190 -20.03 25.28 -0.48
N ASN A 191 -20.16 24.63 -1.64
CA ASN A 191 -20.56 25.31 -2.89
C ASN A 191 -21.98 25.89 -2.86
N ARG A 192 -22.87 25.41 -1.98
CA ARG A 192 -24.21 26.00 -1.75
C ARG A 192 -24.22 27.16 -0.77
N GLN A 193 -23.15 27.38 0.00
CA GLN A 193 -23.04 28.53 0.91
C GLN A 193 -22.46 29.78 0.22
N TYR A 194 -21.95 29.64 -1.01
CA TYR A 194 -21.38 30.72 -1.81
C TYR A 194 -22.20 31.03 -3.09
N LEU A 195 -23.45 30.58 -3.15
CA LEU A 195 -24.48 30.94 -4.13
C LEU A 195 -25.68 31.55 -3.39
#